data_AF-A0A419I1T9-F1
#
_entry.id   AF-A0A419I1T9-F1
#
_cell.length_a   1.000
_cell.length_b   1.000
_cell.length_c   1.000
_cell.angle_alpha   90.00
_cell.angle_beta   90.00
_cell.angle_gamma   90.00
#
_symmetry.space_group_name_H-M   'P 1'
#
loop_
_entity.id
_entity.type
_entity.pdbx_description
1 polymer ?
#
loop_
_entity_poly.entity_id
_entity_poly.type
_entity_poly.pdbx_seq_one_letter_code
_entity_poly.pdbx_strand_id
1 'polypeptide(L)'
;MNKPDEVQEPDHELESYLSALAPEQDPEGTLTRFGNAEVYQVRLPLLAGDQLRQIAEDRGSAPVALIQEWIMQRLDWENRQGRRY
;
A
#
# COMPACT_ATOMS: atom_id res chain seq x y z
N MET A 1 58.23 -1.92 -20.72
CA MET A 1 57.12 -2.85 -21.00
C MET A 1 55.99 -2.58 -20.02
N ASN A 2 54.82 -2.22 -20.57
CA ASN A 2 53.53 -2.03 -19.89
C ASN A 2 52.98 -3.36 -19.32
N LYS A 3 52.23 -3.29 -18.20
CA LYS A 3 51.01 -4.09 -18.01
C LYS A 3 49.93 -3.17 -17.43
N PRO A 4 48.75 -3.09 -18.05
CA PRO A 4 47.76 -2.07 -17.77
C PRO A 4 46.97 -2.40 -16.50
N ASP A 5 46.41 -1.35 -15.91
CA ASP A 5 45.34 -1.37 -14.92
C ASP A 5 44.23 -2.33 -15.40
N GLU A 6 44.13 -3.51 -14.80
CA GLU A 6 43.00 -4.44 -14.97
C GLU A 6 41.79 -3.76 -14.32
N VAL A 7 41.14 -2.88 -15.10
CA VAL A 7 39.75 -2.52 -14.88
C VAL A 7 39.01 -3.85 -14.92
N GLN A 8 38.56 -4.29 -13.76
CA GLN A 8 37.78 -5.50 -13.56
C GLN A 8 36.50 -5.34 -14.39
N GLU A 9 36.53 -5.81 -15.63
CA GLU A 9 35.36 -5.82 -16.51
C GLU A 9 34.25 -6.56 -15.74
N PRO A 10 33.04 -5.98 -15.64
CA PRO A 10 31.96 -6.60 -14.90
C PRO A 10 31.75 -7.99 -15.50
N ASP A 11 31.71 -9.00 -14.63
CA ASP A 11 31.64 -10.40 -15.03
C ASP A 11 30.32 -10.63 -15.75
N HIS A 12 30.35 -10.54 -17.08
CA HIS A 12 29.17 -10.58 -17.93
C HIS A 12 28.38 -11.90 -17.80
N GLU A 13 29.07 -12.98 -17.40
CA GLU A 13 28.43 -14.24 -17.04
C GLU A 13 27.61 -14.08 -15.75
N LEU A 14 28.18 -13.46 -14.71
CA LEU A 14 27.47 -13.13 -13.48
C LEU A 14 26.25 -12.22 -13.73
N GLU A 15 26.38 -11.20 -14.58
CA GLU A 15 25.25 -10.32 -14.95
C GLU A 15 24.13 -11.07 -15.68
N SER A 16 24.47 -12.04 -16.53
CA SER A 16 23.51 -12.92 -17.19
C SER A 16 22.77 -13.83 -16.20
N TYR A 17 23.50 -14.43 -15.24
CA TYR A 17 22.90 -15.23 -14.16
C TYR A 17 21.99 -14.40 -13.25
N LEU A 18 22.39 -13.18 -12.90
CA LEU A 18 21.59 -12.26 -12.11
C LEU A 18 20.34 -11.79 -12.86
N SER A 19 20.43 -11.58 -14.18
CA SER A 19 19.29 -11.18 -15.01
C SER A 19 18.29 -12.32 -15.22
N ALA A 20 18.76 -13.56 -15.32
CA ALA A 20 17.88 -14.73 -15.39
C ALA A 20 17.12 -15.01 -14.09
N LEU A 21 17.68 -14.58 -12.95
CA LEU A 21 17.08 -14.69 -11.61
C LEU A 21 16.32 -13.43 -11.19
N ALA A 22 16.55 -12.30 -11.86
CA ALA A 22 15.81 -11.09 -11.60
C ALA A 22 14.34 -11.36 -11.94
N PRO A 23 13.42 -11.24 -10.97
CA PRO A 23 12.01 -11.36 -11.27
C PRO A 23 11.70 -10.31 -12.33
N GLU A 24 11.13 -10.74 -13.46
CA GLU A 24 10.72 -9.89 -14.58
C GLU A 24 10.02 -8.67 -13.97
N GLN A 25 10.71 -7.54 -13.94
CA GLN A 25 10.17 -6.29 -13.42
C GLN A 25 9.23 -5.76 -14.50
N ASP A 26 8.16 -6.49 -14.77
CA ASP A 26 6.97 -5.90 -15.31
C ASP A 26 6.63 -4.75 -14.37
N PRO A 27 6.51 -3.50 -14.87
CA PRO A 27 5.77 -2.50 -14.15
C PRO A 27 4.31 -2.95 -14.23
N GLU A 28 3.96 -3.99 -13.46
CA GLU A 28 2.60 -4.30 -13.08
C GLU A 28 2.12 -3.10 -12.26
N GLY A 29 1.74 -2.07 -13.00
CA GLY A 29 0.76 -1.11 -12.55
C GLY A 29 -0.35 -1.94 -11.94
N THR A 30 -0.51 -1.79 -10.63
CA THR A 30 -1.63 -2.32 -9.87
C THR A 30 -2.91 -1.80 -10.50
N LEU A 31 -3.43 -2.48 -11.52
CA LEU A 31 -4.58 -2.05 -12.29
C LEU A 31 -5.58 -3.19 -12.49
N THR A 32 -6.61 -3.09 -11.65
CA THR A 32 -8.01 -3.11 -12.13
C THR A 32 -8.67 -4.46 -12.32
N ARG A 33 -8.92 -5.18 -11.22
CA ARG A 33 -10.06 -6.14 -11.18
C ARG A 33 -10.99 -6.01 -9.97
N PHE A 34 -10.66 -5.23 -8.94
CA PHE A 34 -11.61 -4.93 -7.87
C PHE A 34 -12.23 -3.56 -8.18
N GLY A 35 -13.47 -3.58 -8.67
CA GLY A 35 -14.12 -2.46 -9.35
C GLY A 35 -13.97 -1.12 -8.63
N ASN A 36 -13.55 -0.09 -9.35
CA ASN A 36 -13.51 1.34 -8.99
C ASN A 36 -13.44 1.61 -7.47
N ALA A 37 -12.48 1.00 -6.76
CA ALA A 37 -12.28 1.29 -5.35
C ALA A 37 -11.56 2.64 -5.24
N GLU A 38 -12.30 3.68 -4.91
CA GLU A 38 -11.71 4.99 -4.65
C GLU A 38 -10.97 4.97 -3.31
N VAL A 39 -9.68 5.31 -3.35
CA VAL A 39 -8.85 5.40 -2.15
C VAL A 39 -8.89 6.84 -1.64
N TYR A 40 -9.48 7.03 -0.47
CA TYR A 40 -9.53 8.33 0.21
C TYR A 40 -8.47 8.39 1.32
N GLN A 41 -7.59 9.39 1.27
CA GLN A 41 -6.64 9.66 2.34
C GLN A 41 -7.30 10.51 3.45
N VAL A 42 -7.39 9.97 4.65
CA VAL A 42 -7.96 10.69 5.81
C VAL A 42 -6.84 11.25 6.67
N ARG A 43 -6.84 12.56 6.90
CA ARG A 43 -5.91 13.22 7.83
C ARG A 43 -6.59 13.41 9.18
N LEU A 44 -6.07 12.71 10.20
CA LEU A 44 -6.54 12.82 11.58
C LEU A 44 -5.57 13.70 12.38
N PRO A 45 -6.05 14.53 13.32
CA PRO A 45 -5.17 15.19 14.28
C PRO A 45 -4.50 14.15 15.18
N LEU A 46 -3.28 14.45 15.66
CA LEU A 46 -2.42 13.50 16.38
C LEU A 46 -3.15 12.77 17.52
N LEU A 47 -3.90 13.52 18.34
CA LEU A 47 -4.66 12.98 19.46
C LEU A 47 -5.78 12.02 19.04
N ALA A 48 -6.43 12.28 17.91
CA ALA A 48 -7.49 11.40 17.39
C ALA A 48 -6.90 10.14 16.73
N GLY A 49 -5.75 10.27 16.07
CA GLY A 49 -5.03 9.12 15.51
C GLY A 49 -4.49 8.17 16.59
N ASP A 50 -4.07 8.72 17.74
CA ASP A 50 -3.67 7.92 18.90
C ASP A 50 -4.85 7.17 19.51
N GLN A 51 -5.96 7.88 19.77
CA GLN A 51 -7.20 7.25 20.26
C GLN A 51 -7.73 6.16 19.31
N LEU A 52 -7.72 6.42 18.00
CA LEU A 52 -8.14 5.42 17.02
C LEU A 52 -7.27 4.16 17.10
N ARG A 53 -5.95 4.31 17.23
CA ARG A 53 -5.03 3.18 17.40
C ARG A 53 -5.34 2.40 18.67
N GLN A 54 -5.53 3.07 19.81
CA GLN A 54 -5.89 2.40 21.06
C GLN A 54 -7.20 1.62 20.95
N ILE A 55 -8.23 2.20 20.32
CA ILE A 55 -9.50 1.52 20.09
C ILE A 55 -9.33 0.33 19.14
N ALA A 56 -8.47 0.46 18.13
CA ALA A 56 -8.15 -0.62 17.20
C ALA A 56 -7.46 -1.78 17.92
N GLU A 57 -6.48 -1.48 18.77
CA GLU A 57 -5.74 -2.46 19.57
C GLU A 57 -6.66 -3.20 20.56
N ASP A 58 -7.50 -2.46 21.29
CA ASP A 58 -8.49 -3.04 22.22
C ASP A 58 -9.46 -4.00 21.52
N ARG A 59 -9.84 -3.68 20.28
CA ARG A 59 -10.73 -4.50 19.45
C ARG A 59 -10.01 -5.54 18.60
N GLY A 60 -8.69 -5.68 18.71
CA GLY A 60 -7.88 -6.60 17.89
C GLY A 60 -8.02 -6.34 16.38
N SER A 61 -8.27 -5.10 15.97
CA SER A 61 -8.56 -4.70 14.59
C SER A 61 -7.52 -3.72 14.06
N ALA A 62 -7.41 -3.60 12.73
CA ALA A 62 -6.53 -2.60 12.14
C ALA A 62 -7.17 -1.20 12.21
N PRO A 63 -6.40 -0.12 12.46
CA PRO A 63 -6.93 1.25 12.50
C PRO A 63 -7.64 1.64 11.20
N VAL A 64 -7.11 1.21 10.05
CA VAL A 64 -7.72 1.46 8.74
C VAL A 64 -9.05 0.72 8.56
N ALA A 65 -9.18 -0.48 9.11
CA ALA A 65 -10.41 -1.25 9.06
C ALA A 65 -11.51 -0.60 9.90
N LEU A 66 -11.17 -0.05 11.08
CA LEU A 66 -12.11 0.72 11.90
C LEU A 66 -12.60 1.99 11.20
N ILE A 67 -11.70 2.73 10.54
CA ILE A 67 -12.12 3.92 9.75
C ILE A 67 -13.12 3.51 8.68
N GLN A 68 -12.80 2.45 7.91
CA GLN A 68 -13.69 1.96 6.86
C GLN A 68 -15.05 1.55 7.42
N GLU A 69 -15.06 0.79 8.52
CA GLU A 69 -16.27 0.34 9.19
C GLU A 69 -17.14 1.52 9.65
N TRP A 70 -16.55 2.49 10.34
CA TRP A 70 -17.30 3.64 10.85
C TRP A 70 -17.86 4.50 9.73
N ILE A 71 -17.11 4.69 8.63
CA ILE A 71 -17.60 5.40 7.44
C ILE A 71 -18.79 4.65 6.85
N MET A 72 -18.70 3.33 6.67
CA MET A 72 -19.80 2.52 6.14
C MET A 72 -21.04 2.59 7.04
N GLN A 73 -20.87 2.48 8.36
CA GLN A 73 -21.98 2.63 9.31
C GLN A 73 -22.62 4.02 9.25
N ARG A 74 -21.81 5.08 9.11
CA ARG A 74 -22.31 6.45 9.02
C ARG A 74 -23.07 6.71 7.73
N LEU A 75 -22.58 6.20 6.60
CA LEU A 75 -23.26 6.29 5.31
C LEU A 75 -24.60 5.57 5.31
N ASP A 76 -24.67 4.37 5.91
CA ASP A 76 -25.92 3.64 6.05
C ASP A 76 -26.93 4.37 6.93
N TRP A 77 -26.48 4.94 8.05
CA TRP A 77 -27.31 5.80 8.90
C TRP A 77 -27.86 7.00 8.11
N GLU A 78 -27.00 7.70 7.37
CA GLU A 78 -27.39 8.88 6.57
C GLU A 78 -28.41 8.51 5.49
N ASN A 79 -28.19 7.41 4.76
CA ASN A 79 -29.12 6.91 3.75
C ASN A 79 -30.48 6.56 4.35
N ARG A 80 -30.49 5.98 5.56
CA ARG A 80 -31.74 5.70 6.29
C ARG A 80 -32.44 6.98 6.75
N GLN A 81 -31.73 8.04 7.11
CA GLN A 81 -32.32 9.33 7.46
C GLN A 81 -32.85 10.07 6.22
N GLY A 82 -32.11 10.08 5.12
CA GLY A 82 -32.50 10.74 3.87
C GLY A 82 -33.75 10.16 3.22
N ARG A 83 -34.03 8.86 3.42
CA ARG A 83 -35.28 8.22 2.95
C ARG A 83 -36.53 8.59 3.77
N ARG A 84 -36.37 9.30 4.89
CA ARG A 84 -37.48 9.73 5.77
C ARG A 84 -37.98 11.14 5.46
N TYR A 85 -37.40 11.80 4.45
CA TYR A 85 -37.87 13.05 3.86
C TYR A 85 -38.33 12.81 2.42
#